data_AF-A0A8J3B8M7-F1
#
_entry.id   AF-A0A8J3B8M7-F1
#
_cell.length_a   1.000
_cell.length_b   1.000
_cell.length_c   1.000
_cell.angle_alpha   90.00
_cell.angle_beta   90.00
_cell.angle_gamma   90.00
#
_symmetry.space_group_name_H-M   'P 1'
#
loop_
_entity.id
_entity.type
_entity.pdbx_description
1 polymer ?
#
loop_
_entity_poly.entity_id
_entity_poly.type
_entity_poly.pdbx_seq_one_letter_code
_entity_poly.pdbx_strand_id
1 'polypeptide(L)'
;MAGRLAVIGAGLMGAGIAQVAAAAGWRVTLRDLDDAAVQRGLDGIRASLGRFAGKGKISEADAAAALDRITPTTELDAAAEADIVVEAVFEKIEIKHEVFRALDKICRDGAVLATNTSAIPITQIAAVTQRPEAVVGTHFFSPVPMMQLCELVRGFKTSDATLAAAREFAEGVGKTCIVVQRDIAGFVTTRLICALVMEAVKLVETGVVSAEDLDTACKLGFGHVMGPLATCDLTGTDILLNAAKNIYADTADEKFFPPELLQRMVAAGDLGRKSGRGFYQH
;
A
#
# COMPACT_ATOMS: atom_id res chain seq x y z
N MET A 1 -10.28 -22.29 -11.51
CA MET A 1 -10.48 -21.74 -10.15
C MET A 1 -9.37 -20.75 -9.90
N ALA A 2 -9.67 -19.59 -9.31
CA ALA A 2 -8.62 -18.67 -8.88
C ALA A 2 -7.71 -19.34 -7.84
N GLY A 3 -6.47 -18.86 -7.72
CA GLY A 3 -5.45 -19.44 -6.84
C GLY A 3 -5.68 -19.21 -5.35
N ARG A 4 -4.64 -19.49 -4.56
CA ARG A 4 -4.54 -19.28 -3.11
C ARG A 4 -3.64 -18.09 -2.82
N LEU A 5 -4.18 -17.12 -2.09
CA LEU A 5 -3.48 -15.94 -1.61
C LEU A 5 -3.29 -16.05 -0.09
N ALA A 6 -2.11 -15.72 0.41
CA ALA A 6 -1.92 -15.38 1.82
C ALA A 6 -1.64 -13.87 1.95
N VAL A 7 -2.36 -13.19 2.84
CA VAL A 7 -2.13 -11.79 3.17
C VAL A 7 -1.59 -11.69 4.59
N ILE A 8 -0.40 -11.13 4.73
CA ILE A 8 0.28 -11.00 6.03
C ILE A 8 0.11 -9.55 6.53
N GLY A 9 -0.71 -9.38 7.56
CA GLY A 9 -1.19 -8.10 8.07
C GLY A 9 -2.67 -7.89 7.73
N ALA A 10 -3.51 -7.67 8.74
CA ALA A 10 -4.96 -7.45 8.61
C ALA A 10 -5.36 -5.98 8.83
N GLY A 11 -4.39 -5.07 8.80
CA GLY A 11 -4.62 -3.62 8.78
C GLY A 11 -5.31 -3.14 7.50
N LEU A 12 -5.42 -1.82 7.33
CA LEU A 12 -6.17 -1.19 6.23
C LEU A 12 -5.83 -1.75 4.84
N MET A 13 -4.54 -1.87 4.52
CA MET A 13 -4.08 -2.35 3.21
C MET A 13 -4.34 -3.85 3.05
N GLY A 14 -3.93 -4.67 4.02
CA GLY A 14 -4.10 -6.11 3.94
C GLY A 14 -5.56 -6.54 3.89
N ALA A 15 -6.44 -5.94 4.70
CA ALA A 15 -7.88 -6.18 4.63
C ALA A 15 -8.45 -5.80 3.25
N GLY A 16 -8.00 -4.68 2.66
CA GLY A 16 -8.41 -4.27 1.33
C GLY A 16 -7.94 -5.22 0.22
N ILE A 17 -6.70 -5.72 0.31
CA ILE A 17 -6.13 -6.71 -0.63
C ILE A 17 -6.88 -8.04 -0.52
N ALA A 18 -7.12 -8.51 0.70
CA ALA A 18 -7.90 -9.71 0.97
C ALA A 18 -9.32 -9.60 0.40
N GLN A 19 -9.98 -8.45 0.57
CA GLN A 19 -11.31 -8.21 0.03
C GLN A 19 -11.36 -8.32 -1.50
N VAL A 20 -10.46 -7.63 -2.22
CA VAL A 20 -10.49 -7.64 -3.70
C VAL A 20 -10.13 -9.01 -4.26
N ALA A 21 -9.21 -9.73 -3.61
CA ALA A 21 -8.85 -11.08 -4.01
C ALA A 21 -10.00 -12.07 -3.79
N ALA A 22 -10.64 -12.03 -2.62
CA ALA A 22 -11.75 -12.92 -2.30
C ALA A 22 -12.98 -12.64 -3.18
N ALA A 23 -13.26 -11.37 -3.49
CA ALA A 23 -14.30 -10.99 -4.45
C ALA A 23 -14.01 -11.49 -5.88
N ALA A 24 -12.74 -11.56 -6.27
CA ALA A 24 -12.28 -12.15 -7.54
C ALA A 24 -12.22 -13.70 -7.52
N GLY A 25 -12.63 -14.34 -6.43
CA GLY A 25 -12.74 -15.79 -6.33
C GLY A 25 -11.53 -16.51 -5.73
N TRP A 26 -10.49 -15.79 -5.30
CA TRP A 26 -9.32 -16.39 -4.64
C TRP A 26 -9.69 -16.96 -3.28
N ARG A 27 -9.04 -18.06 -2.89
CA ARG A 27 -9.04 -18.51 -1.49
C ARG A 27 -7.99 -17.71 -0.74
N VAL A 28 -8.39 -17.01 0.31
CA VAL A 28 -7.52 -16.04 1.01
C VAL A 28 -7.28 -16.50 2.44
N THR A 29 -6.02 -16.64 2.81
CA THR A 29 -5.61 -16.70 4.22
C THR A 29 -5.29 -15.28 4.67
N LEU A 30 -6.02 -14.76 5.66
CA LEU A 30 -5.77 -13.44 6.23
C LEU A 30 -5.12 -13.61 7.60
N ARG A 31 -3.87 -13.17 7.74
CA ARG A 31 -3.07 -13.40 8.94
C ARG A 31 -2.68 -12.10 9.64
N ASP A 32 -2.74 -12.06 10.97
CA ASP A 32 -2.16 -11.01 11.81
C ASP A 32 -1.61 -11.58 13.12
N LEU A 33 -1.03 -10.75 13.99
CA LEU A 33 -0.34 -11.15 15.22
C LEU A 33 -1.27 -11.73 16.29
N ASP A 34 -2.51 -11.25 16.36
CA ASP A 34 -3.51 -11.65 17.34
C ASP A 34 -4.91 -11.70 16.73
N ASP A 35 -5.79 -12.50 17.35
CA ASP A 35 -7.16 -12.68 16.88
C ASP A 35 -7.94 -11.36 16.81
N ALA A 36 -7.65 -10.40 17.69
CA ALA A 36 -8.33 -9.12 17.69
C ALA A 36 -7.97 -8.28 16.45
N ALA A 37 -6.71 -8.32 16.00
CA ALA A 37 -6.26 -7.67 14.78
C ALA A 37 -6.88 -8.30 13.53
N VAL A 38 -6.88 -9.64 13.47
CA VAL A 38 -7.51 -10.38 12.37
C VAL A 38 -9.00 -10.10 12.30
N GLN A 39 -9.70 -10.13 13.44
CA GLN A 39 -11.13 -9.87 13.52
C GLN A 39 -11.48 -8.44 13.11
N ARG A 40 -10.69 -7.44 13.54
CA ARG A 40 -10.87 -6.05 13.09
C ARG A 40 -10.76 -5.94 11.56
N GLY A 41 -9.77 -6.60 10.96
CA GLY A 41 -9.62 -6.66 9.51
C GLY A 41 -10.86 -7.28 8.83
N LEU A 42 -11.30 -8.44 9.32
CA LEU A 42 -12.47 -9.16 8.78
C LEU A 42 -13.76 -8.35 8.92
N ASP A 43 -13.97 -7.67 10.05
CA ASP A 43 -15.11 -6.78 10.27
C ASP A 43 -15.08 -5.58 9.31
N GLY A 44 -13.89 -5.03 9.05
CA GLY A 44 -13.68 -4.00 8.04
C GLY A 44 -14.06 -4.46 6.64
N ILE A 45 -13.69 -5.69 6.26
CA ILE A 45 -14.06 -6.31 4.98
C ILE A 45 -15.58 -6.51 4.90
N ARG A 46 -16.21 -7.05 5.96
CA ARG A 46 -17.66 -7.26 6.01
C ARG A 46 -18.42 -5.95 5.85
N ALA A 47 -18.02 -4.91 6.59
CA ALA A 47 -18.63 -3.59 6.49
C ALA A 47 -18.44 -2.97 5.10
N SER A 48 -17.26 -3.16 4.50
CA SER A 48 -16.97 -2.70 3.15
C SER A 48 -17.85 -3.39 2.12
N LEU A 49 -17.87 -4.72 2.06
CA LEU A 49 -18.72 -5.49 1.15
C LEU A 49 -20.20 -5.16 1.32
N GLY A 50 -20.68 -5.00 2.56
CA GLY A 50 -22.05 -4.54 2.83
C GLY A 50 -22.38 -3.18 2.21
N ARG A 51 -21.43 -2.22 2.22
CA ARG A 51 -21.60 -0.93 1.53
C ARG A 51 -21.63 -1.08 0.00
N PHE A 52 -20.85 -2.00 -0.58
CA PHE A 52 -20.90 -2.27 -2.02
C PHE A 52 -22.23 -2.93 -2.41
N ALA A 53 -22.72 -3.88 -1.61
CA ALA A 53 -24.02 -4.52 -1.82
C ALA A 53 -25.18 -3.52 -1.70
N GLY A 54 -25.19 -2.69 -0.64
CA GLY A 54 -26.20 -1.63 -0.47
C GLY A 54 -26.20 -0.56 -1.57
N LYS A 55 -25.10 -0.40 -2.30
CA LYS A 55 -25.00 0.46 -3.50
C LYS A 55 -25.27 -0.27 -4.82
N GLY A 56 -25.67 -1.55 -4.78
CA GLY A 56 -25.91 -2.37 -5.95
C GLY A 56 -24.67 -2.64 -6.82
N LYS A 57 -23.46 -2.52 -6.25
CA LYS A 57 -22.20 -2.77 -6.98
C LYS A 57 -21.82 -4.24 -7.01
N ILE A 58 -22.31 -5.02 -6.05
CA ILE A 58 -22.23 -6.49 -5.96
C ILE A 58 -23.55 -7.01 -5.40
N SER A 59 -23.86 -8.29 -5.61
CA SER A 59 -25.02 -8.91 -4.94
C SER A 59 -24.69 -9.27 -3.49
N GLU A 60 -25.72 -9.44 -2.65
CA GLU A 60 -25.54 -9.94 -1.27
C GLU A 60 -24.95 -11.36 -1.25
N ALA A 61 -25.33 -12.20 -2.21
CA ALA A 61 -24.78 -13.55 -2.38
C ALA A 61 -23.28 -13.51 -2.72
N ASP A 62 -22.85 -12.61 -3.62
CA ASP A 62 -21.44 -12.45 -3.96
C ASP A 62 -20.62 -11.89 -2.78
N ALA A 63 -21.21 -10.97 -2.01
CA ALA A 63 -20.60 -10.45 -0.79
C ALA A 63 -20.37 -11.56 0.26
N ALA A 64 -21.38 -12.40 0.50
CA ALA A 64 -21.26 -13.56 1.39
C ALA A 64 -20.22 -14.56 0.87
N ALA A 65 -20.28 -14.91 -0.42
CA ALA A 65 -19.32 -15.83 -1.03
C ALA A 65 -17.87 -15.31 -0.98
N ALA A 66 -17.65 -13.99 -1.05
CA ALA A 66 -16.33 -13.40 -0.87
C ALA A 66 -15.85 -13.58 0.59
N LEU A 67 -16.71 -13.36 1.58
CA LEU A 67 -16.34 -13.58 2.99
C LEU A 67 -16.01 -15.05 3.28
N ASP A 68 -16.78 -15.99 2.73
CA ASP A 68 -16.57 -17.43 2.92
C ASP A 68 -15.23 -17.94 2.35
N ARG A 69 -14.61 -17.18 1.43
CA ARG A 69 -13.28 -17.50 0.89
C ARG A 69 -12.13 -17.03 1.78
N ILE A 70 -12.41 -16.26 2.83
CA ILE A 70 -11.39 -15.71 3.73
C ILE A 70 -11.28 -16.59 4.97
N THR A 71 -10.12 -17.21 5.16
CA THR A 71 -9.75 -17.94 6.37
C THR A 71 -8.89 -17.04 7.26
N PRO A 72 -9.42 -16.54 8.39
CA PRO A 72 -8.65 -15.79 9.36
C PRO A 72 -7.72 -16.73 10.16
N THR A 73 -6.51 -16.27 10.49
CA THR A 73 -5.57 -17.03 11.31
C THR A 73 -4.53 -16.14 11.97
N THR A 74 -3.89 -16.61 13.04
CA THR A 74 -2.67 -16.02 13.63
C THR A 74 -1.40 -16.79 13.22
N GLU A 75 -1.57 -18.01 12.71
CA GLU A 75 -0.50 -18.94 12.35
C GLU A 75 0.09 -18.58 10.98
N LEU A 76 1.39 -18.28 10.96
CA LEU A 76 2.10 -17.92 9.73
C LEU A 76 2.23 -19.12 8.78
N ASP A 77 2.35 -20.34 9.32
CA ASP A 77 2.47 -21.60 8.57
C ASP A 77 1.31 -21.86 7.60
N ALA A 78 0.16 -21.22 7.84
CA ALA A 78 -0.98 -21.26 6.92
C ALA A 78 -0.66 -20.68 5.51
N ALA A 79 0.43 -19.90 5.37
CA ALA A 79 0.92 -19.40 4.09
C ALA A 79 1.66 -20.45 3.23
N ALA A 80 1.92 -21.65 3.77
CA ALA A 80 2.73 -22.67 3.09
C ALA A 80 2.17 -23.10 1.71
N GLU A 81 0.84 -23.17 1.60
CA GLU A 81 0.14 -23.61 0.37
C GLU A 81 -0.22 -22.46 -0.58
N ALA A 82 0.22 -21.22 -0.31
CA ALA A 82 -0.10 -20.08 -1.14
C ALA A 82 0.54 -20.18 -2.54
N ASP A 83 -0.16 -19.73 -3.58
CA ASP A 83 0.41 -19.44 -4.89
C ASP A 83 1.15 -18.10 -4.86
N ILE A 84 0.59 -17.13 -4.12
CA ILE A 84 1.16 -15.81 -3.90
C ILE A 84 0.93 -15.38 -2.45
N VAL A 85 1.94 -14.76 -1.85
CA VAL A 85 1.85 -14.08 -0.56
C VAL A 85 1.92 -12.57 -0.82
N VAL A 86 1.09 -11.77 -0.15
CA VAL A 86 1.22 -10.32 -0.13
C VAL A 86 1.39 -9.86 1.31
N GLU A 87 2.62 -9.45 1.64
CA GLU A 87 2.95 -8.86 2.94
C GLU A 87 2.52 -7.38 2.98
N ALA A 88 1.77 -7.01 4.02
CA ALA A 88 1.24 -5.66 4.27
C ALA A 88 1.28 -5.33 5.77
N VAL A 89 2.39 -5.65 6.44
CA VAL A 89 2.69 -5.29 7.84
C VAL A 89 3.29 -3.89 7.93
N PHE A 90 3.68 -3.49 9.14
CA PHE A 90 4.29 -2.18 9.40
C PHE A 90 5.49 -1.89 8.49
N GLU A 91 5.61 -0.63 8.10
CA GLU A 91 6.65 -0.13 7.19
C GLU A 91 8.00 0.03 7.91
N LYS A 92 8.54 -1.08 8.43
CA LYS A 92 9.87 -1.17 9.06
C LYS A 92 10.64 -2.33 8.47
N ILE A 93 11.86 -2.08 8.03
CA ILE A 93 12.67 -3.07 7.30
C ILE A 93 12.95 -4.31 8.16
N GLU A 94 13.17 -4.14 9.46
CA GLU A 94 13.46 -5.24 10.38
C GLU A 94 12.27 -6.20 10.51
N ILE A 95 11.06 -5.64 10.60
CA ILE A 95 9.82 -6.43 10.68
C ILE A 95 9.58 -7.15 9.35
N LYS A 96 9.74 -6.48 8.22
CA LYS A 96 9.60 -7.11 6.90
C LYS A 96 10.64 -8.21 6.70
N HIS A 97 11.88 -8.01 7.15
CA HIS A 97 12.92 -9.04 7.09
C HIS A 97 12.57 -10.28 7.91
N GLU A 98 12.01 -10.10 9.11
CA GLU A 98 11.54 -11.23 9.93
C GLU A 98 10.46 -12.05 9.19
N VAL A 99 9.46 -11.35 8.64
CA VAL A 99 8.38 -11.98 7.87
C VAL A 99 8.93 -12.69 6.63
N PHE A 100 9.78 -12.04 5.83
CA PHE A 100 10.31 -12.63 4.60
C PHE A 100 11.25 -13.82 4.85
N ARG A 101 12.04 -13.82 5.95
CA ARG A 101 12.83 -15.01 6.34
C ARG A 101 11.95 -16.20 6.70
N ALA A 102 10.80 -15.96 7.33
CA ALA A 102 9.86 -17.01 7.68
C ALA A 102 9.14 -17.52 6.43
N LEU A 103 8.59 -16.63 5.61
CA LEU A 103 7.92 -16.96 4.34
C LEU A 103 8.82 -17.76 3.39
N ASP A 104 10.10 -17.37 3.28
CA ASP A 104 11.10 -18.08 2.47
C ASP A 104 11.25 -19.56 2.85
N LYS A 105 11.07 -19.89 4.13
CA LYS A 105 11.17 -21.26 4.65
C LYS A 105 9.88 -22.06 4.50
N ILE A 106 8.73 -21.43 4.73
CA ILE A 106 7.45 -22.14 4.82
C ILE A 106 6.73 -22.25 3.48
N CYS A 107 6.87 -21.24 2.61
CA CYS A 107 6.15 -21.21 1.35
C CYS A 107 6.78 -22.19 0.37
N ARG A 108 5.94 -23.03 -0.23
CA ARG A 108 6.36 -23.98 -1.27
C ARG A 108 7.17 -23.32 -2.40
N ASP A 109 7.93 -24.16 -3.10
CA ASP A 109 8.65 -23.77 -4.30
C ASP A 109 7.71 -23.18 -5.36
N GLY A 110 8.17 -22.15 -6.05
CA GLY A 110 7.39 -21.44 -7.07
C GLY A 110 6.37 -20.43 -6.54
N ALA A 111 6.13 -20.35 -5.22
CA ALA A 111 5.25 -19.31 -4.68
C ALA A 111 5.88 -17.91 -4.78
N VAL A 112 5.08 -16.93 -5.22
CA VAL A 112 5.49 -15.52 -5.30
C VAL A 112 5.44 -14.88 -3.91
N LEU A 113 6.52 -14.22 -3.50
CA LEU A 113 6.61 -13.49 -2.24
C LEU A 113 6.51 -11.99 -2.52
N ALA A 114 5.30 -11.45 -2.48
CA ALA A 114 5.05 -10.05 -2.75
C ALA A 114 4.98 -9.20 -1.48
N THR A 115 5.34 -7.92 -1.59
CA THR A 115 5.21 -6.93 -0.50
C THR A 115 4.48 -5.68 -0.99
N ASN A 116 3.50 -5.22 -0.20
CA ASN A 116 2.84 -3.93 -0.33
C ASN A 116 3.57 -2.91 0.55
N THR A 117 4.76 -2.51 0.11
CA THR A 117 5.50 -1.35 0.66
C THR A 117 5.28 -0.14 -0.26
N SER A 118 5.45 1.07 0.26
CA SER A 118 5.33 2.30 -0.52
C SER A 118 6.67 3.02 -0.72
N ALA A 119 7.71 2.65 0.04
CA ALA A 119 8.99 3.35 0.01
C ALA A 119 10.23 2.47 0.21
N ILE A 120 10.11 1.23 0.69
CA ILE A 120 11.27 0.37 0.93
C ILE A 120 11.66 -0.31 -0.38
N PRO A 121 12.93 -0.22 -0.84
CA PRO A 121 13.39 -0.93 -2.03
C PRO A 121 13.23 -2.45 -1.89
N ILE A 122 12.64 -3.07 -2.91
CA ILE A 122 12.35 -4.52 -2.93
C ILE A 122 13.62 -5.37 -2.80
N THR A 123 14.73 -4.89 -3.35
CA THR A 123 16.06 -5.50 -3.24
C THR A 123 16.49 -5.63 -1.79
N GLN A 124 16.19 -4.65 -0.93
CA GLN A 124 16.53 -4.72 0.49
C GLN A 124 15.68 -5.77 1.22
N ILE A 125 14.41 -5.89 0.86
CA ILE A 125 13.50 -6.91 1.44
C ILE A 125 13.90 -8.31 0.98
N ALA A 126 14.22 -8.49 -0.30
CA ALA A 126 14.63 -9.76 -0.89
C ALA A 126 16.01 -10.25 -0.38
N ALA A 127 16.84 -9.36 0.16
CA ALA A 127 18.21 -9.69 0.58
C ALA A 127 18.30 -10.75 1.70
N VAL A 128 17.20 -11.01 2.41
CA VAL A 128 17.15 -11.99 3.51
C VAL A 128 16.54 -13.33 3.12
N THR A 129 16.15 -13.51 1.86
CA THR A 129 15.58 -14.76 1.34
C THR A 129 16.63 -15.56 0.57
N GLN A 130 16.44 -16.88 0.48
CA GLN A 130 17.29 -17.76 -0.33
C GLN A 130 16.87 -17.77 -1.81
N ARG A 131 15.64 -17.33 -2.12
CA ARG A 131 15.09 -17.18 -3.48
C ARG A 131 14.66 -15.73 -3.79
N PRO A 132 15.59 -14.77 -3.83
CA PRO A 132 15.28 -13.36 -4.08
C PRO A 132 14.61 -13.12 -5.45
N GLU A 133 14.76 -14.04 -6.40
CA GLU A 133 14.10 -14.02 -7.69
C GLU A 133 12.58 -14.21 -7.61
N ALA A 134 12.08 -14.80 -6.51
CA ALA A 134 10.67 -14.99 -6.22
C ALA A 134 10.01 -13.79 -5.49
N VAL A 135 10.79 -12.75 -5.17
CA VAL A 135 10.33 -11.58 -4.43
C VAL A 135 9.98 -10.42 -5.37
N VAL A 136 8.86 -9.75 -5.14
CA VAL A 136 8.36 -8.64 -5.98
C VAL A 136 7.60 -7.60 -5.15
N GLY A 137 7.62 -6.33 -5.56
CA GLY A 137 6.73 -5.33 -4.98
C GLY A 137 5.36 -5.34 -5.66
N THR A 138 4.28 -5.28 -4.86
CA THR A 138 2.91 -5.08 -5.32
C THR A 138 2.30 -3.91 -4.54
N HIS A 139 2.54 -2.69 -4.98
CA HIS A 139 2.09 -1.48 -4.32
C HIS A 139 0.64 -1.17 -4.72
N PHE A 140 -0.30 -1.57 -3.87
CA PHE A 140 -1.71 -1.20 -3.96
C PHE A 140 -1.95 0.18 -3.34
N PHE A 141 -3.03 0.83 -3.75
CA PHE A 141 -3.38 2.18 -3.30
C PHE A 141 -4.62 2.16 -2.43
N SER A 142 -4.60 2.91 -1.32
CA SER A 142 -5.73 3.01 -0.41
C SER A 142 -6.78 4.02 -0.92
N PRO A 143 -8.10 3.73 -0.79
CA PRO A 143 -8.68 2.45 -0.37
C PRO A 143 -8.61 1.40 -1.48
N VAL A 144 -8.06 0.21 -1.16
CA VAL A 144 -7.76 -0.83 -2.16
C VAL A 144 -8.96 -1.26 -3.00
N PRO A 145 -10.19 -1.41 -2.48
CA PRO A 145 -11.34 -1.78 -3.30
C PRO A 145 -11.76 -0.72 -4.34
N MET A 146 -11.37 0.55 -4.14
CA MET A 146 -11.75 1.66 -5.00
C MET A 146 -10.65 2.03 -6.00
N MET A 147 -9.38 1.94 -5.57
CA MET A 147 -8.26 2.36 -6.39
C MET A 147 -7.93 1.31 -7.45
N GLN A 148 -7.72 1.76 -8.69
CA GLN A 148 -7.52 0.86 -9.83
C GLN A 148 -6.04 0.54 -10.12
N LEU A 149 -5.09 1.31 -9.61
CA LEU A 149 -3.67 1.13 -9.91
C LEU A 149 -3.01 0.10 -8.97
N CYS A 150 -2.05 -0.65 -9.50
CA CYS A 150 -1.03 -1.36 -8.73
C CYS A 150 0.33 -1.13 -9.39
N GLU A 151 1.35 -0.73 -8.62
CA GLU A 151 2.73 -0.71 -9.12
C GLU A 151 3.39 -2.06 -8.84
N LEU A 152 3.83 -2.73 -9.91
CA LEU A 152 4.64 -3.94 -9.83
C LEU A 152 6.11 -3.56 -9.87
N VAL A 153 6.83 -3.79 -8.78
CA VAL A 153 8.20 -3.28 -8.60
C VAL A 153 9.20 -4.42 -8.65
N ARG A 154 10.13 -4.34 -9.60
CA ARG A 154 11.26 -5.26 -9.67
C ARG A 154 12.31 -4.89 -8.63
N GLY A 155 12.63 -5.83 -7.76
CA GLY A 155 13.93 -5.84 -7.11
C GLY A 155 15.02 -6.29 -8.10
N PHE A 156 16.28 -6.11 -7.72
CA PHE A 156 17.44 -6.37 -8.57
C PHE A 156 17.47 -7.81 -9.15
N LYS A 157 16.95 -8.79 -8.40
CA LYS A 157 16.93 -10.21 -8.80
C LYS A 157 15.56 -10.72 -9.22
N THR A 158 14.49 -9.92 -9.12
CA THR A 158 13.12 -10.38 -9.41
C THR A 158 13.03 -10.96 -10.82
N SER A 159 12.60 -12.22 -10.93
CA SER A 159 12.49 -12.90 -12.22
C SER A 159 11.32 -12.39 -13.05
N ASP A 160 11.39 -12.59 -14.36
CA ASP A 160 10.29 -12.30 -15.28
C ASP A 160 9.05 -13.14 -14.97
N ALA A 161 9.24 -14.41 -14.57
CA ALA A 161 8.15 -15.30 -14.21
C ALA A 161 7.41 -14.81 -12.95
N THR A 162 8.15 -14.36 -11.93
CA THR A 162 7.57 -13.78 -10.71
C THR A 162 6.81 -12.50 -11.00
N LEU A 163 7.36 -11.61 -11.84
CA LEU A 163 6.66 -10.40 -12.24
C LEU A 163 5.38 -10.72 -13.03
N ALA A 164 5.43 -11.69 -13.94
CA ALA A 164 4.28 -12.11 -14.74
C ALA A 164 3.17 -12.70 -13.86
N ALA A 165 3.52 -13.56 -12.90
CA ALA A 165 2.55 -14.12 -11.95
C ALA A 165 1.93 -13.05 -11.04
N ALA A 166 2.72 -12.10 -10.55
CA ALA A 166 2.21 -10.97 -9.77
C ALA A 166 1.28 -10.05 -10.59
N ARG A 167 1.60 -9.85 -11.88
CA ARG A 167 0.73 -9.13 -12.83
C ARG A 167 -0.58 -9.86 -13.03
N GLU A 168 -0.54 -11.16 -13.32
CA GLU A 168 -1.75 -11.96 -13.53
C GLU A 168 -2.66 -11.90 -12.31
N PHE A 169 -2.09 -12.00 -11.10
CA PHE A 169 -2.83 -11.81 -9.85
C PHE A 169 -3.46 -10.42 -9.77
N ALA A 170 -2.65 -9.36 -9.89
CA ALA A 170 -3.12 -7.99 -9.68
C ALA A 170 -4.17 -7.56 -10.73
N GLU A 171 -3.98 -7.94 -12.01
CA GLU A 171 -4.97 -7.71 -13.07
C GLU A 171 -6.22 -8.57 -12.87
N GLY A 172 -6.07 -9.82 -12.43
CA GLY A 172 -7.17 -10.72 -12.10
C GLY A 172 -8.05 -10.23 -10.94
N VAL A 173 -7.52 -9.40 -10.03
CA VAL A 173 -8.30 -8.72 -8.97
C VAL A 173 -8.75 -7.31 -9.36
N GLY A 174 -8.71 -6.98 -10.66
CA GLY A 174 -9.26 -5.75 -11.21
C GLY A 174 -8.34 -4.53 -11.12
N LYS A 175 -7.02 -4.73 -11.01
CA LYS A 175 -6.04 -3.62 -11.07
C LYS A 175 -5.49 -3.43 -12.47
N THR A 176 -5.19 -2.20 -12.82
CA THR A 176 -4.30 -1.84 -13.91
C THR A 176 -2.88 -1.81 -13.37
N CYS A 177 -1.98 -2.57 -13.98
CA CYS A 177 -0.61 -2.72 -13.50
C CYS A 177 0.39 -1.93 -14.34
N ILE A 178 1.20 -1.10 -13.66
CA ILE A 178 2.42 -0.52 -14.24
C ILE A 178 3.64 -1.27 -13.71
N VAL A 179 4.74 -1.27 -14.46
CA VAL A 179 6.00 -1.90 -14.02
C VAL A 179 7.02 -0.85 -13.70
N VAL A 180 7.51 -0.90 -12.47
CA VAL A 180 8.67 -0.14 -12.02
C VAL A 180 9.89 -1.05 -12.21
N GLN A 181 10.65 -0.78 -13.26
CA GLN A 181 11.73 -1.67 -13.72
C GLN A 181 12.91 -1.76 -12.75
N ARG A 182 13.03 -0.81 -11.83
CA ARG A 182 14.04 -0.79 -10.77
C ARG A 182 13.43 -0.24 -9.50
N ASP A 183 13.61 -0.95 -8.40
CA ASP A 183 13.22 -0.48 -7.08
C ASP A 183 14.06 0.73 -6.66
N ILE A 184 13.37 1.82 -6.40
CA ILE A 184 13.92 3.04 -5.80
C ILE A 184 12.99 3.44 -4.67
N ALA A 185 13.48 4.18 -3.67
CA ALA A 185 12.59 4.71 -2.66
C ALA A 185 11.48 5.57 -3.29
N GLY A 186 10.23 5.24 -2.94
CA GLY A 186 9.02 5.90 -3.42
C GLY A 186 8.54 5.50 -4.83
N PHE A 187 9.22 4.56 -5.50
CA PHE A 187 8.82 4.05 -6.82
C PHE A 187 8.50 5.17 -7.82
N VAL A 188 7.35 5.13 -8.50
CA VAL A 188 6.93 6.18 -9.43
C VAL A 188 5.96 7.13 -8.73
N THR A 189 4.81 6.64 -8.29
CA THR A 189 3.74 7.53 -7.81
C THR A 189 4.09 8.23 -6.50
N THR A 190 4.64 7.52 -5.51
CA THR A 190 4.97 8.10 -4.21
C THR A 190 6.09 9.14 -4.37
N ARG A 191 7.06 8.87 -5.23
CA ARG A 191 8.14 9.81 -5.57
C ARG A 191 7.61 11.08 -6.24
N LEU A 192 6.71 10.95 -7.21
CA LEU A 192 6.11 12.10 -7.90
C LEU A 192 5.26 12.96 -6.97
N ILE A 193 4.37 12.35 -6.17
CA ILE A 193 3.55 13.11 -5.23
C ILE A 193 4.38 13.76 -4.13
N CYS A 194 5.42 13.08 -3.62
CA CYS A 194 6.34 13.69 -2.65
C CYS A 194 7.03 14.91 -3.24
N ALA A 195 7.58 14.83 -4.45
CA ALA A 195 8.22 15.98 -5.09
C ALA A 195 7.27 17.18 -5.22
N LEU A 196 6.03 16.93 -5.66
CA LEU A 196 5.01 17.97 -5.77
C LEU A 196 4.64 18.57 -4.40
N VAL A 197 4.42 17.72 -3.40
CA VAL A 197 4.03 18.17 -2.05
C VAL A 197 5.18 18.92 -1.36
N MET A 198 6.44 18.49 -1.50
CA MET A 198 7.57 19.21 -0.90
C MET A 198 7.67 20.63 -1.45
N GLU A 199 7.49 20.81 -2.76
CA GLU A 199 7.50 22.14 -3.36
C GLU A 199 6.27 22.98 -2.97
N ALA A 200 5.09 22.36 -2.98
CA ALA A 200 3.84 22.98 -2.53
C ALA A 200 3.96 23.54 -1.10
N VAL A 201 4.51 22.74 -0.18
CA VAL A 201 4.70 23.16 1.21
C VAL A 201 5.71 24.30 1.31
N LYS A 202 6.81 24.28 0.53
CA LYS A 202 7.79 25.39 0.53
C LYS A 202 7.18 26.71 0.09
N LEU A 203 6.33 26.69 -0.94
CA LEU A 203 5.65 27.90 -1.42
C LEU A 203 4.71 28.50 -0.36
N VAL A 204 4.03 27.64 0.41
CA VAL A 204 3.19 28.09 1.54
C VAL A 204 4.03 28.57 2.71
N GLU A 205 5.06 27.80 3.10
CA GLU A 205 5.97 28.10 4.20
C GLU A 205 6.70 29.44 4.01
N THR A 206 7.09 29.76 2.78
CA THR A 206 7.77 31.02 2.44
C THR A 206 6.81 32.18 2.16
N GLY A 207 5.49 31.97 2.29
CA GLY A 207 4.47 33.00 2.16
C GLY A 207 4.24 33.47 0.71
N VAL A 208 4.67 32.70 -0.29
CA VAL A 208 4.44 33.00 -1.71
C VAL A 208 2.95 32.89 -2.05
N VAL A 209 2.24 31.95 -1.43
CA VAL A 209 0.83 31.65 -1.70
C VAL A 209 0.14 31.04 -0.47
N SER A 210 -1.17 31.20 -0.36
CA SER A 210 -1.99 30.48 0.63
C SER A 210 -2.12 28.99 0.27
N ALA A 211 -2.47 28.15 1.25
CA ALA A 211 -2.73 26.74 0.98
C ALA A 211 -3.93 26.56 0.03
N GLU A 212 -4.98 27.37 0.21
CA GLU A 212 -6.19 27.39 -0.62
C GLU A 212 -5.90 27.75 -2.08
N ASP A 213 -5.11 28.82 -2.31
CA ASP A 213 -4.78 29.28 -3.66
C ASP A 213 -3.81 28.31 -4.33
N LEU A 214 -2.88 27.70 -3.60
CA LEU A 214 -1.98 26.68 -4.14
C LEU A 214 -2.76 25.46 -4.64
N ASP A 215 -3.66 24.93 -3.82
CA ASP A 215 -4.50 23.80 -4.21
C ASP A 215 -5.43 24.17 -5.38
N THR A 216 -5.96 25.40 -5.39
CA THR A 216 -6.76 25.93 -6.51
C THR A 216 -5.94 26.01 -7.80
N ALA A 217 -4.70 26.49 -7.73
CA ALA A 217 -3.80 26.57 -8.87
C ALA A 217 -3.50 25.18 -9.46
N CYS A 218 -3.25 24.17 -8.62
CA CYS A 218 -3.03 22.80 -9.08
C CYS A 218 -4.29 22.17 -9.69
N LYS A 219 -5.47 22.43 -9.11
CA LYS A 219 -6.74 21.92 -9.65
C LYS A 219 -7.10 22.53 -10.99
N LEU A 220 -7.05 23.86 -11.11
CA LEU A 220 -7.49 24.57 -12.32
C LEU A 220 -6.40 24.65 -13.38
N GLY A 221 -5.13 24.75 -12.98
CA GLY A 221 -3.99 24.87 -13.88
C GLY A 221 -3.50 23.54 -14.44
N PHE A 222 -3.47 22.48 -13.62
CA PHE A 222 -3.01 21.14 -14.05
C PHE A 222 -4.13 20.11 -14.19
N GLY A 223 -5.37 20.47 -13.86
CA GLY A 223 -6.51 19.55 -13.95
C GLY A 223 -6.54 18.48 -12.85
N HIS A 224 -5.85 18.70 -11.73
CA HIS A 224 -5.90 17.75 -10.61
C HIS A 224 -7.31 17.69 -10.00
N VAL A 225 -7.77 16.48 -9.67
CA VAL A 225 -9.05 16.29 -8.96
C VAL A 225 -9.03 16.94 -7.58
N MET A 226 -7.89 16.86 -6.90
CA MET A 226 -7.62 17.42 -5.58
C MET A 226 -6.23 18.06 -5.58
N GLY A 227 -6.08 19.19 -4.90
CA GLY A 227 -4.76 19.83 -4.78
C GLY A 227 -3.80 19.01 -3.90
N PRO A 228 -2.48 19.24 -4.03
CA PRO A 228 -1.47 18.45 -3.34
C PRO A 228 -1.56 18.55 -1.81
N LEU A 229 -1.97 19.70 -1.24
CA LEU A 229 -2.07 19.86 0.21
C LEU A 229 -3.31 19.17 0.77
N ALA A 230 -4.47 19.29 0.11
CA ALA A 230 -5.66 18.54 0.48
C ALA A 230 -5.46 17.03 0.30
N THR A 231 -4.68 16.62 -0.71
CA THR A 231 -4.27 15.22 -0.88
C THR A 231 -3.39 14.76 0.28
N CYS A 232 -2.43 15.58 0.71
CA CYS A 232 -1.60 15.33 1.87
C CYS A 232 -2.45 15.17 3.15
N ASP A 233 -3.44 16.04 3.38
CA ASP A 233 -4.37 15.93 4.52
C ASP A 233 -5.26 14.68 4.46
N LEU A 234 -5.66 14.26 3.25
CA LEU A 234 -6.45 13.04 3.05
C LEU A 234 -5.62 11.79 3.34
N THR A 235 -4.37 11.74 2.87
CA THR A 235 -3.46 10.63 3.10
C THR A 235 -2.94 10.60 4.54
N GLY A 236 -2.63 11.77 5.11
CA GLY A 236 -1.97 11.96 6.39
C GLY A 236 -0.61 12.63 6.20
N THR A 237 -0.40 13.76 6.88
CA THR A 237 0.86 14.55 6.79
C THR A 237 2.07 13.77 7.32
N ASP A 238 1.87 12.92 8.33
CA ASP A 238 2.89 12.00 8.86
C ASP A 238 3.28 10.92 7.85
N ILE A 239 2.34 10.41 7.08
CA ILE A 239 2.60 9.40 6.05
C ILE A 239 3.46 10.00 4.93
N LEU A 240 3.09 11.19 4.44
CA LEU A 240 3.89 11.91 3.43
C LEU A 240 5.25 12.33 3.97
N LEU A 241 5.33 12.80 5.20
CA LEU A 241 6.60 13.15 5.85
C LEU A 241 7.53 11.93 5.94
N ASN A 242 7.01 10.79 6.36
CA ASN A 242 7.79 9.55 6.45
C ASN A 242 8.25 9.07 5.07
N ALA A 243 7.38 9.13 4.06
CA ALA A 243 7.75 8.79 2.68
C ALA A 243 8.87 9.71 2.16
N ALA A 244 8.75 11.03 2.35
CA ALA A 244 9.77 11.99 1.96
C ALA A 244 11.12 11.76 2.68
N LYS A 245 11.09 11.50 3.99
CA LYS A 245 12.29 11.14 4.77
C LYS A 245 12.95 9.86 4.26
N ASN A 246 12.18 8.83 3.94
CA ASN A 246 12.71 7.58 3.40
C ASN A 246 13.35 7.80 2.02
N ILE A 247 12.69 8.56 1.14
CA ILE A 247 13.25 8.91 -0.16
C ILE A 247 14.54 9.73 -0.02
N TYR A 248 14.56 10.70 0.90
CA TYR A 248 15.75 11.51 1.16
C TYR A 248 16.89 10.66 1.73
N ALA A 249 16.63 9.78 2.68
CA ALA A 249 17.64 8.90 3.27
C ALA A 249 18.27 7.95 2.23
N ASP A 250 17.48 7.47 1.27
CA ASP A 250 17.94 6.59 0.18
C ASP A 250 18.73 7.35 -0.91
N THR A 251 18.34 8.59 -1.21
CA THR A 251 18.84 9.31 -2.40
C THR A 251 19.76 10.49 -2.11
N ALA A 252 19.75 11.02 -0.89
CA ALA A 252 20.37 12.28 -0.48
C ALA A 252 19.99 13.50 -1.37
N ASP A 253 18.87 13.40 -2.11
CA ASP A 253 18.41 14.45 -3.03
C ASP A 253 17.56 15.48 -2.26
N GLU A 254 18.10 16.70 -2.11
CA GLU A 254 17.53 17.79 -1.32
C GLU A 254 16.09 18.16 -1.71
N LYS A 255 15.63 17.83 -2.92
CA LYS A 255 14.23 18.07 -3.29
C LYS A 255 13.24 17.26 -2.45
N PHE A 256 13.69 16.17 -1.82
CA PHE A 256 12.89 15.36 -0.90
C PHE A 256 13.15 15.69 0.57
N PHE A 257 14.03 16.65 0.88
CA PHE A 257 14.19 17.10 2.25
C PHE A 257 12.90 17.78 2.72
N PRO A 258 12.23 17.28 3.78
CA PRO A 258 10.94 17.79 4.19
C PRO A 258 11.01 19.25 4.69
N PRO A 259 10.14 20.15 4.22
CA PRO A 259 10.09 21.53 4.71
C PRO A 259 9.76 21.62 6.20
N GLU A 260 10.17 22.70 6.88
CA GLU A 260 10.00 22.83 8.33
C GLU A 260 8.52 22.82 8.71
N LEU A 261 7.66 23.49 7.96
CA LEU A 261 6.21 23.56 8.21
C LEU A 261 5.61 22.15 8.34
N LEU A 262 5.88 21.26 7.38
CA LEU A 262 5.38 19.89 7.42
C LEU A 262 5.91 19.12 8.64
N GLN A 263 7.19 19.31 8.98
CA GLN A 263 7.77 18.68 10.17
C GLN A 263 7.12 19.18 11.47
N ARG A 264 6.85 20.48 11.58
CA ARG A 264 6.22 21.09 12.76
C ARG A 264 4.75 20.69 12.88
N MET A 265 4.01 20.63 11.78
CA MET A 265 2.62 20.15 11.76
C MET A 265 2.53 18.73 12.31
N VAL A 266 3.36 17.81 11.81
CA VAL A 266 3.38 16.42 12.30
C VAL A 266 3.78 16.35 13.77
N ALA A 267 4.77 17.14 14.20
CA ALA A 267 5.17 17.20 15.61
C ALA A 267 4.07 17.75 16.53
N ALA A 268 3.20 18.63 16.02
CA ALA A 268 2.07 19.19 16.73
C ALA A 268 0.82 18.29 16.74
N GLY A 269 0.82 17.18 15.98
CA GLY A 269 -0.34 16.31 15.83
C GLY A 269 -1.34 16.73 14.76
N ASP A 270 -0.98 17.67 13.88
CA ASP A 270 -1.77 18.10 12.73
C ASP A 270 -1.59 17.11 11.57
N LEU A 271 -2.23 15.94 11.72
CA LEU A 271 -2.12 14.77 10.85
C LEU A 271 -3.12 14.71 9.68
N GLY A 272 -3.79 15.82 9.39
CA GLY A 272 -4.83 15.91 8.36
C GLY A 272 -6.20 15.43 8.85
N ARG A 273 -6.96 14.77 7.97
CA ARG A 273 -8.35 14.36 8.27
C ARG A 273 -8.48 13.47 9.50
N LYS A 274 -7.49 12.60 9.75
CA LYS A 274 -7.54 11.66 10.87
C LYS A 274 -7.39 12.30 12.26
N SER A 275 -6.89 13.54 12.32
CA SER A 275 -6.78 14.33 13.55
C SER A 275 -7.71 15.56 13.56
N GLY A 276 -8.53 15.75 12.52
CA GLY A 276 -9.38 16.93 12.37
C GLY A 276 -8.64 18.20 11.94
N ARG A 277 -7.32 18.11 11.69
CA ARG A 277 -6.49 19.28 11.34
C ARG A 277 -5.21 18.86 10.62
N GLY A 278 -4.91 19.55 9.52
CA GLY A 278 -3.66 19.50 8.78
C GLY A 278 -3.39 20.86 8.14
N PHE A 279 -3.21 20.92 6.82
CA PHE A 279 -3.23 22.20 6.09
C PHE A 279 -4.59 22.88 6.17
N TYR A 280 -5.66 22.10 6.33
CA TYR A 280 -7.03 22.56 6.53
C TYR A 280 -7.63 22.02 7.84
N GLN A 281 -8.76 22.59 8.24
CA GLN A 281 -9.57 22.09 9.36
C GLN A 281 -10.64 21.11 8.84
N HIS A 282 -10.85 19.97 9.53
CA HIS A 282 -11.74 18.87 9.12
C HIS A 282 -12.70 18.43 10.21
#